data_AF-A0A272EQ38-F1
#
_entry.id   AF-A0A272EQ38-F1
#
_cell.length_a   1.000
_cell.length_b   1.000
_cell.length_c   1.000
_cell.angle_alpha   90.00
_cell.angle_beta   90.00
_cell.angle_gamma   90.00
#
_symmetry.space_group_name_H-M   'P 1'
#
loop_
_entity.id
_entity.type
_entity.pdbx_description
1 polymer ?
#
loop_
_entity_poly.entity_id
_entity_poly.type
_entity_poly.pdbx_seq_one_letter_code
_entity_poly.pdbx_strand_id
1 'polypeptide(L)'
;MKLTTYTDYTLRVLMYLALRPEHLATIQGIAQAYGISESHLMKVVQQLGKSGFVEALRGKGGGLRLAVPASQVGLGVVVRAAEGDGPIVECFVAPDRCRITPGCRLVGVLHEAREAFYGVLDRYTLADLVCDPAPLAHLLGIPVVSVPPGPAGVQR
;
A
#
# COMPACT_ATOMS: atom_id res chain seq x y z
N MET A 1 16.63 -2.47 -1.14
CA MET A 1 15.59 -1.53 -1.58
C MET A 1 14.97 -0.90 -0.34
N LYS A 2 14.73 0.42 -0.35
CA LYS A 2 14.04 1.13 0.74
C LYS A 2 12.81 1.77 0.12
N LEU A 3 11.62 1.41 0.59
CA LEU A 3 10.39 2.07 0.15
C LEU A 3 10.37 3.52 0.64
N THR A 4 9.78 4.38 -0.17
CA THR A 4 9.51 5.76 0.23
C THR A 4 8.51 5.80 1.36
N THR A 5 8.58 6.86 2.17
CA THR A 5 7.56 7.16 3.18
C THR A 5 6.16 7.29 2.56
N TYR A 6 6.09 7.76 1.31
CA TYR A 6 4.84 7.89 0.58
C TYR A 6 4.17 6.53 0.32
N THR A 7 4.94 5.52 -0.08
CA THR A 7 4.43 4.15 -0.29
C THR A 7 4.02 3.49 1.01
N ASP A 8 4.79 3.66 2.08
CA ASP A 8 4.39 3.18 3.42
C ASP A 8 3.04 3.77 3.84
N TYR A 9 2.87 5.08 3.69
CA TYR A 9 1.60 5.74 4.03
C TYR A 9 0.45 5.32 3.11
N THR A 10 0.73 5.06 1.84
CA THR A 10 -0.26 4.54 0.88
C THR A 10 -0.81 3.19 1.33
N LEU A 11 0.06 2.25 1.72
CA LEU A 11 -0.35 0.95 2.23
C LEU A 11 -1.12 1.06 3.55
N ARG A 12 -0.65 1.90 4.49
CA ARG A 12 -1.33 2.10 5.79
C ARG A 12 -2.73 2.68 5.65
N VAL A 13 -2.93 3.65 4.75
CA VAL A 13 -4.27 4.19 4.44
C VAL A 13 -5.17 3.07 3.93
N LEU A 14 -4.71 2.30 2.94
CA LEU A 14 -5.49 1.20 2.38
C LEU A 14 -5.86 0.14 3.44
N MET A 15 -4.90 -0.28 4.28
CA MET A 15 -5.15 -1.23 5.36
C MET A 15 -6.18 -0.70 6.36
N TYR A 16 -6.09 0.57 6.74
CA TYR A 16 -7.06 1.17 7.66
C TYR A 16 -8.48 1.20 7.09
N LEU A 17 -8.61 1.50 5.79
CA LEU A 17 -9.91 1.47 5.11
C LEU A 17 -10.44 0.03 4.97
N ALA A 18 -9.56 -0.93 4.70
CA ALA A 18 -9.93 -2.35 4.60
C ALA A 18 -10.43 -2.94 5.93
N LEU A 19 -9.95 -2.43 7.07
CA LEU A 19 -10.44 -2.79 8.40
C LEU A 19 -11.79 -2.15 8.75
N ARG A 20 -12.35 -1.28 7.89
CA ARG A 20 -13.61 -0.56 8.10
C ARG A 20 -14.53 -0.64 6.88
N PRO A 21 -14.89 -1.83 6.37
CA PRO A 21 -15.63 -1.97 5.11
C PRO A 21 -17.00 -1.27 5.13
N GLU A 22 -17.68 -1.25 6.27
CA GLU A 22 -19.03 -0.69 6.43
C GLU A 22 -19.02 0.78 6.93
N HIS A 23 -17.85 1.37 7.15
CA HIS A 23 -17.75 2.68 7.79
C HIS A 23 -16.77 3.61 7.09
N LEU A 24 -17.16 4.88 6.98
CA LEU A 24 -16.26 5.89 6.43
C LEU A 24 -15.17 6.27 7.42
N ALA A 25 -13.96 6.48 6.91
CA ALA A 25 -12.83 7.01 7.64
C ALA A 25 -12.58 8.48 7.30
N THR A 26 -12.06 9.24 8.25
CA THR A 26 -11.58 10.59 7.99
C THR A 26 -10.05 10.58 7.93
N ILE A 27 -9.47 11.57 7.24
CA ILE A 27 -8.02 11.76 7.23
C ILE A 27 -7.49 11.94 8.66
N GLN A 28 -8.21 12.70 9.49
CA GLN A 28 -7.90 12.88 10.90
C GLN A 28 -7.88 11.56 11.67
N GLY A 29 -8.85 10.66 11.46
CA GLY A 29 -8.89 9.37 12.13
C GLY A 29 -7.71 8.48 11.74
N ILE A 30 -7.33 8.45 10.46
CA ILE A 30 -6.17 7.70 9.99
C ILE A 30 -4.86 8.32 10.55
N ALA A 31 -4.76 9.65 10.55
CA ALA A 31 -3.63 10.38 11.11
C ALA A 31 -3.40 10.05 12.58
N GLN A 32 -4.47 10.05 13.39
CA GLN A 32 -4.40 9.70 14.80
C GLN A 32 -4.01 8.23 15.01
N ALA A 33 -4.58 7.31 14.24
CA ALA A 33 -4.31 5.87 14.40
C ALA A 33 -2.85 5.49 14.11
N TYR A 34 -2.19 6.17 13.17
CA TYR A 34 -0.80 5.87 12.81
C TYR A 34 0.23 6.90 13.27
N GLY A 35 -0.18 8.03 13.86
CA GLY A 35 0.72 9.14 14.18
C GLY A 35 1.32 9.81 12.94
N ILE A 36 0.54 9.92 11.85
CA ILE A 36 0.98 10.53 10.58
C ILE A 36 0.32 11.90 10.42
N SER A 37 1.03 12.90 9.90
CA SER A 37 0.42 14.22 9.65
C SER A 37 -0.67 14.15 8.57
N GLU A 38 -1.76 14.89 8.79
CA GLU A 38 -2.87 14.97 7.82
C GLU A 38 -2.42 15.47 6.45
N SER A 39 -1.43 16.37 6.40
CA SER A 39 -0.86 16.89 5.15
C SER A 39 -0.25 15.82 4.26
N HIS A 40 0.42 14.82 4.84
CA HIS A 40 0.95 13.69 4.09
C HIS A 40 -0.18 12.79 3.59
N LEU A 41 -1.16 12.52 4.46
CA LEU A 41 -2.31 11.70 4.10
C LEU A 41 -3.18 12.32 3.03
N MET A 42 -3.35 13.65 3.00
CA MET A 42 -4.07 14.34 1.92
C MET A 42 -3.47 14.04 0.55
N LYS A 43 -2.13 14.07 0.42
CA LYS A 43 -1.43 13.75 -0.83
C LYS A 43 -1.63 12.28 -1.23
N VAL A 44 -1.54 11.37 -0.26
CA VAL A 44 -1.76 9.95 -0.47
C VAL A 44 -3.20 9.67 -0.93
N VAL A 45 -4.19 10.18 -0.19
CA VAL A 45 -5.61 9.97 -0.48
C VAL A 45 -6.00 10.58 -1.82
N GLN A 46 -5.46 11.76 -2.17
CA GLN A 46 -5.71 12.36 -3.48
C GLN A 46 -5.25 11.44 -4.62
N GLN A 47 -4.07 10.82 -4.49
CA GLN A 47 -3.56 9.92 -5.51
C GLN A 47 -4.34 8.60 -5.54
N LEU A 48 -4.63 8.01 -4.38
CA LEU A 48 -5.46 6.81 -4.29
C LEU A 48 -6.85 7.02 -4.92
N GLY A 49 -7.40 8.23 -4.80
CA GLY A 49 -8.63 8.64 -5.48
C GLY A 49 -8.48 8.68 -7.00
N LYS A 50 -7.38 9.22 -7.52
CA LYS A 50 -7.09 9.22 -8.96
C LYS A 50 -6.87 7.82 -9.51
N SER A 51 -6.27 6.94 -8.72
CA SER A 51 -6.02 5.54 -9.07
C SER A 51 -7.26 4.64 -8.92
N GLY A 52 -8.37 5.17 -8.39
CA GLY A 52 -9.61 4.41 -8.23
C GLY A 52 -9.60 3.37 -7.11
N PHE A 53 -8.62 3.40 -6.20
CA PHE A 53 -8.58 2.50 -5.04
C PHE A 53 -9.40 3.01 -3.86
N VAL A 54 -9.54 4.33 -3.74
CA VAL A 54 -10.27 4.99 -2.66
C VAL A 54 -11.29 5.94 -3.26
N GLU A 55 -12.48 6.00 -2.68
CA GLU A 55 -13.45 7.04 -2.98
C GLU A 55 -13.67 7.95 -1.77
N ALA A 56 -13.89 9.23 -2.06
CA ALA A 56 -14.13 10.26 -1.06
C ALA A 56 -15.56 10.79 -1.17
N LEU A 57 -16.35 10.59 -0.11
CA LEU A 57 -17.69 11.12 0.03
C LEU A 57 -17.62 12.51 0.68
N ARG A 58 -18.26 13.50 0.04
CA ARG A 58 -18.29 14.88 0.50
C ARG A 58 -19.51 15.16 1.40
N GLY A 59 -19.42 16.23 2.20
CA GLY A 59 -20.52 16.72 3.03
C GLY A 59 -20.39 16.36 4.51
N LYS A 60 -21.40 16.73 5.30
CA LYS A 60 -21.48 16.42 6.73
C LYS A 60 -21.62 14.90 6.91
N GLY A 61 -20.67 14.27 7.60
CA GLY A 61 -20.60 12.80 7.70
C GLY A 61 -19.90 12.12 6.51
N GLY A 62 -19.27 12.89 5.62
CA GLY A 62 -18.42 12.37 4.56
C GLY A 62 -17.13 11.72 5.08
N GLY A 63 -16.37 11.10 4.18
CA GLY A 63 -15.15 10.40 4.52
C GLY A 63 -14.64 9.55 3.36
N LEU A 64 -13.81 8.58 3.68
CA LEU A 64 -13.05 7.75 2.77
C LEU A 64 -13.45 6.28 2.96
N ARG A 65 -13.52 5.53 1.87
CA ARG A 65 -13.60 4.06 1.86
C ARG A 65 -12.89 3.50 0.64
N LEU A 66 -12.64 2.20 0.64
CA LEU A 66 -12.16 1.53 -0.56
C LEU A 66 -13.23 1.61 -1.66
N ALA A 67 -12.80 1.92 -2.88
CA ALA A 67 -13.69 1.94 -4.05
C ALA A 67 -13.87 0.54 -4.67
N VAL A 68 -13.01 -0.41 -4.33
CA VAL A 68 -13.05 -1.82 -4.75
C VAL A 68 -12.82 -2.74 -3.55
N PRO A 69 -13.27 -4.01 -3.58
CA PRO A 69 -12.99 -4.97 -2.52
C PRO A 69 -11.49 -5.12 -2.25
N ALA A 70 -11.09 -5.31 -0.99
CA ALA A 70 -9.68 -5.46 -0.62
C ALA A 70 -8.98 -6.64 -1.36
N SER A 71 -9.73 -7.67 -1.74
CA SER A 71 -9.24 -8.80 -2.54
C SER A 71 -8.90 -8.44 -3.98
N GLN A 72 -9.32 -7.27 -4.47
CA GLN A 72 -8.98 -6.75 -5.81
C GLN A 72 -7.82 -5.74 -5.78
N VAL A 73 -7.32 -5.38 -4.59
CA VAL A 73 -6.22 -4.43 -4.43
C VAL A 73 -4.91 -5.20 -4.32
N GLY A 74 -4.24 -5.45 -5.45
CA GLY A 74 -2.95 -6.14 -5.49
C GLY A 74 -1.81 -5.28 -4.93
N LEU A 75 -1.00 -5.82 -4.01
CA LEU A 75 0.06 -5.06 -3.34
C LEU A 75 1.15 -4.63 -4.32
N GLY A 76 1.57 -5.50 -5.24
CA GLY A 76 2.57 -5.15 -6.24
C GLY A 76 2.14 -4.00 -7.16
N VAL A 77 0.85 -3.90 -7.48
CA VAL A 77 0.30 -2.78 -8.28
C VAL A 77 0.38 -1.48 -7.48
N VAL A 78 -0.08 -1.50 -6.23
CA VAL A 78 -0.07 -0.32 -5.35
C VAL A 78 1.35 0.17 -5.10
N VAL A 79 2.27 -0.73 -4.75
CA VAL A 79 3.66 -0.36 -4.43
C VAL A 79 4.37 0.21 -5.65
N ARG A 80 4.22 -0.37 -6.85
CA ARG A 80 4.80 0.21 -8.07
C ARG A 80 4.21 1.58 -8.39
N ALA A 81 2.90 1.74 -8.26
CA ALA A 81 2.25 3.02 -8.50
C ALA A 81 2.67 4.12 -7.50
N ALA A 82 2.98 3.75 -6.26
CA ALA A 82 3.39 4.69 -5.21
C ALA A 82 4.90 5.00 -5.24
N GLU A 83 5.76 4.01 -5.50
CA GLU A 83 7.21 4.20 -5.65
C GLU A 83 7.56 4.94 -6.95
N GLY A 84 6.77 4.72 -8.00
CA GLY A 84 7.03 5.24 -9.34
C GLY A 84 8.21 4.55 -10.04
N ASP A 85 8.68 5.15 -11.13
CA ASP A 85 9.71 4.57 -12.01
C ASP A 85 11.15 4.86 -11.57
N GLY A 86 11.34 5.24 -10.30
CA GLY A 86 12.66 5.54 -9.75
C GLY A 86 13.59 4.32 -9.83
N PRO A 87 14.74 4.40 -10.52
CA PRO A 87 15.65 3.26 -10.60
C PRO A 87 16.39 3.05 -9.26
N ILE A 88 16.64 1.79 -8.88
CA ILE A 88 17.47 1.46 -7.71
C ILE A 88 18.89 2.02 -7.86
N VAL A 89 19.40 1.99 -9.10
CA VAL A 89 20.69 2.53 -9.50
C VAL A 89 20.56 3.25 -10.83
N GLU A 90 21.25 4.39 -11.00
CA GLU A 90 21.14 5.23 -12.20
C GLU A 90 21.39 4.46 -13.51
N CYS A 91 22.26 3.45 -13.49
CA CYS A 91 22.58 2.64 -14.66
C CYS A 91 21.42 1.78 -15.18
N PHE A 92 20.28 1.70 -14.48
CA PHE A 92 19.05 1.09 -15.02
C PHE A 92 18.40 1.93 -16.12
N VAL A 93 18.53 3.26 -16.05
CA VAL A 93 17.89 4.19 -16.99
C VAL A 93 18.90 4.96 -17.82
N ALA A 94 20.14 5.09 -17.34
CA ALA A 94 21.23 5.79 -18.01
C ALA A 94 22.51 4.93 -17.98
N PRO A 95 22.54 3.81 -18.72
CA PRO A 95 23.66 2.85 -18.68
C PRO A 95 24.99 3.47 -19.15
N ASP A 96 24.93 4.51 -19.99
CA ASP A 96 26.06 5.29 -20.51
C ASP A 96 26.74 6.19 -19.48
N ARG A 97 26.07 6.51 -18.36
CA ARG A 97 26.63 7.34 -17.29
C ARG A 97 27.63 6.61 -16.38
N CYS A 98 27.73 5.29 -16.51
CA CYS A 98 28.66 4.49 -15.75
C CYS A 98 29.68 3.82 -16.68
N ARG A 99 30.97 4.13 -16.48
CA ARG A 99 32.08 3.69 -17.33
C ARG A 99 32.22 2.17 -17.42
N ILE A 100 31.75 1.45 -16.40
CA ILE A 100 31.91 -0.01 -16.30
C ILE A 100 30.67 -0.78 -16.77
N THR A 101 29.55 -0.12 -17.11
CA THR A 101 28.29 -0.79 -17.48
C THR A 101 28.47 -1.92 -18.51
N PRO A 102 29.26 -1.77 -19.60
CA PRO A 102 29.41 -2.83 -20.60
C PRO A 102 29.94 -4.18 -20.06
N GLY A 103 30.69 -4.16 -18.95
CA GLY A 103 31.21 -5.36 -18.29
C GLY A 103 30.63 -5.60 -16.88
N CYS A 104 29.69 -4.78 -16.43
CA CYS A 104 29.21 -4.76 -15.05
C CYS A 104 28.12 -5.82 -14.83
N ARG A 105 28.45 -6.90 -14.10
CA ARG A 105 27.47 -7.93 -13.72
C ARG A 105 26.52 -7.50 -12.60
N LEU A 106 26.88 -6.47 -11.82
CA LEU A 106 26.08 -5.99 -10.69
C LEU A 106 24.69 -5.49 -11.14
N VAL A 107 24.60 -4.86 -12.32
CA VAL A 107 23.32 -4.34 -12.84
C VAL A 107 22.30 -5.46 -13.02
N GLY A 108 22.73 -6.61 -13.55
CA GLY A 108 21.87 -7.79 -13.68
C GLY A 108 21.39 -8.33 -12.34
N VAL A 109 22.30 -8.47 -11.37
CA VAL A 109 21.96 -8.94 -10.01
C VAL A 109 20.99 -7.99 -9.31
N LEU A 110 21.18 -6.67 -9.45
CA LEU A 110 20.26 -5.68 -8.87
C LEU A 110 18.89 -5.69 -9.56
N HIS A 111 18.85 -5.93 -10.87
CA HIS A 111 17.59 -6.07 -11.60
C HIS A 111 16.82 -7.30 -11.11
N GLU A 112 17.49 -8.45 -11.04
CA GLU A 112 16.92 -9.69 -10.49
C GLU A 112 16.38 -9.49 -9.07
N ALA A 113 17.16 -8.84 -8.19
CA ALA A 113 16.73 -8.55 -6.83
C ALA A 113 15.47 -7.64 -6.77
N ARG A 114 15.36 -6.66 -7.68
CA ARG A 114 14.16 -5.79 -7.79
C ARG A 114 12.93 -6.58 -8.24
N GLU A 115 13.09 -7.38 -9.28
CA GLU A 115 11.99 -8.20 -9.81
C GLU A 115 11.55 -9.25 -8.79
N ALA A 116 12.48 -9.84 -8.03
CA ALA A 116 12.14 -10.74 -6.92
C ALA A 116 11.36 -10.02 -5.81
N PHE A 117 11.76 -8.80 -5.44
CA PHE A 117 11.04 -7.99 -4.44
C PHE A 117 9.59 -7.73 -4.86
N TYR A 118 9.38 -7.25 -6.08
CA TYR A 118 8.04 -7.00 -6.58
C TYR A 118 7.25 -8.28 -6.86
N GLY A 119 7.90 -9.33 -7.35
CA GLY A 119 7.28 -10.62 -7.62
C GLY A 119 6.74 -11.27 -6.35
N VAL A 120 7.34 -11.02 -5.18
CA VAL A 120 6.74 -11.42 -3.91
C VAL A 120 5.44 -10.65 -3.65
N LEU A 121 5.45 -9.33 -3.83
CA LEU A 121 4.27 -8.46 -3.60
C LEU A 121 3.12 -8.74 -4.56
N ASP A 122 3.42 -9.17 -5.78
CA ASP A 122 2.40 -9.54 -6.78
C ASP A 122 1.54 -10.73 -6.38
N ARG A 123 1.99 -11.54 -5.41
CA ARG A 123 1.26 -12.70 -4.91
C ARG A 123 0.21 -12.36 -3.86
N TYR A 124 0.20 -11.11 -3.37
CA TYR A 124 -0.64 -10.69 -2.26
C TYR A 124 -1.58 -9.55 -2.66
N THR A 125 -2.72 -9.54 -2.01
CA THR A 125 -3.73 -8.50 -2.05
C THR A 125 -3.82 -7.80 -0.70
N LEU A 126 -4.54 -6.69 -0.66
CA LEU A 126 -4.82 -5.98 0.58
C LEU A 126 -5.61 -6.86 1.57
N ALA A 127 -6.48 -7.75 1.08
CA ALA A 127 -7.24 -8.67 1.93
C ALA A 127 -6.33 -9.63 2.71
N ASP A 128 -5.22 -10.07 2.10
CA ASP A 128 -4.26 -10.96 2.77
C ASP A 128 -3.57 -10.29 3.97
N LEU A 129 -3.50 -8.95 3.98
CA LEU A 129 -2.92 -8.17 5.08
C LEU A 129 -3.90 -7.95 6.25
N VAL A 130 -5.20 -8.15 6.03
CA VAL A 130 -6.25 -7.86 7.02
C VAL A 130 -7.19 -9.06 7.28
N CYS A 131 -6.75 -10.27 6.90
CA CYS A 131 -7.55 -11.50 6.98
C CYS A 131 -7.97 -11.88 8.41
N ASP A 132 -7.18 -11.50 9.42
CA ASP A 132 -7.56 -11.49 10.83
C ASP A 132 -7.56 -10.03 11.32
N PRO A 133 -8.70 -9.32 11.21
CA PRO A 133 -8.73 -7.88 11.45
C PRO A 133 -8.67 -7.52 12.94
N ALA A 134 -8.99 -8.44 13.86
CA ALA A 134 -9.18 -8.11 15.27
C ALA A 134 -7.91 -7.54 15.95
N PRO A 135 -6.71 -8.13 15.78
CA PRO A 135 -5.49 -7.58 16.37
C PRO A 135 -5.16 -6.18 15.83
N LEU A 136 -5.24 -5.98 14.51
CA LEU A 136 -4.92 -4.70 13.88
C LEU A 136 -5.94 -3.62 14.25
N ALA A 137 -7.22 -3.96 14.23
CA ALA A 137 -8.28 -3.03 14.59
C ALA A 137 -8.16 -2.59 16.06
N HIS A 138 -7.81 -3.49 16.97
CA HIS A 138 -7.53 -3.14 18.36
C HIS A 138 -6.36 -2.16 18.50
N LEU A 139 -5.23 -2.46 17.85
CA LEU A 139 -4.04 -1.59 17.87
C LEU A 139 -4.30 -0.20 17.28
N LEU A 140 -5.20 -0.09 16.31
CA LEU A 140 -5.55 1.15 15.62
C LEU A 140 -6.74 1.88 16.26
N GLY A 141 -7.29 1.37 17.37
CA GLY A 141 -8.46 1.96 18.03
C GLY A 141 -9.73 1.93 17.16
N ILE A 142 -9.82 1.00 16.22
CA ILE A 142 -10.98 0.80 15.36
C ILE A 142 -11.97 -0.09 16.11
N PRO A 143 -13.23 0.33 16.28
CA PRO A 143 -14.24 -0.52 16.91
C PRO A 143 -14.48 -1.76 16.03
N VAL A 144 -14.11 -2.94 16.54
CA VAL A 144 -14.31 -4.21 15.85
C VAL A 144 -15.78 -4.59 16.00
N VAL A 145 -16.54 -4.53 14.90
CA VAL A 145 -17.78 -5.31 14.81
C VAL A 145 -17.33 -6.73 14.50
N SER A 146 -17.55 -7.66 15.43
CA SER A 146 -17.15 -9.06 15.31
C SER A 146 -17.64 -9.65 13.98
N VAL A 147 -16.73 -9.86 13.03
CA VAL A 147 -16.97 -10.74 11.89
C VAL A 147 -16.73 -12.16 12.41
N PRO A 148 -17.70 -13.09 12.29
CA PRO A 148 -17.48 -14.46 12.72
C PRO A 148 -16.26 -15.04 11.99
N PRO A 149 -15.46 -15.89 12.64
CA PRO A 149 -14.26 -16.45 12.02
C PRO A 149 -14.66 -17.19 10.75
N GLY A 150 -14.15 -16.70 9.61
CA GLY A 150 -14.16 -17.44 8.35
C GLY A 150 -13.35 -18.73 8.53
N PRO A 151 -13.67 -19.80 7.76
CA PRO A 151 -13.08 -21.11 7.98
C PRO A 151 -11.56 -21.05 7.87
N ALA A 152 -10.88 -21.55 8.89
CA ALA A 152 -9.42 -21.67 8.92
C ALA A 152 -8.93 -22.50 7.72
N GLY A 153 -8.08 -21.91 6.88
CA GLY A 153 -7.38 -22.57 5.78
C GLY A 153 -6.93 -21.53 4.76
N VAL A 154 -5.68 -21.44 4.33
CA VAL A 154 -4.66 -22.47 4.11
C VAL A 154 -3.29 -21.81 4.34
N GLN A 155 -2.44 -22.44 5.16
CA GLN A 155 -1.00 -22.18 5.12
C GLN A 155 -0.49 -22.65 3.75
N ARG A 156 0.05 -21.74 2.95
CA ARG A 156 0.84 -22.05 1.77
C ARG A 156 2.29 -21.66 2.01
#